data_AF-A0A951L2B3-F1
#
_entry.id   AF-A0A951L2B3-F1
#
_cell.length_a   1.000
_cell.length_b   1.000
_cell.length_c   1.000
_cell.angle_alpha   90.00
_cell.angle_beta   90.00
_cell.angle_gamma   90.00
#
_symmetry.space_group_name_H-M   'P 1'
#
loop_
_entity.id
_entity.type
_entity.pdbx_description
1 polymer ?
#
loop_
_entity_poly.entity_id
_entity_poly.type
_entity_poly.pdbx_seq_one_letter_code
_entity_poly.pdbx_strand_id
1 'polypeptide(L)'
;MSESSAEAAVARPAHTHRDHLRQALEEVKPHLKRRALELVGFLVVVYAVLKLIPALEEALHAIEHASWEWVLALLAIEVLSELGFVFAWSWIVDPDDVLDRGGSGRRMDEHVAWAQLGGGLLLPGGAWGGMGLGGVILHRFGMPTKLIAERQLNLSFLNTGISALAIVVFGLGLATGILTGEDNLLLTLLPAALAGAGILAAVLIAPRADAAAKRLQAKHGKVATTITTLAAAVQDTERLLSHRDSWKTVLGAIAYLGFEVVVLWFAFRAVHASPIPGFPIVIMAYVIG
;
A
#
# COMPACT_ATOMS: atom_id res chain seq x y z
N MET A 1 -68.95 -2.44 18.97
CA MET A 1 -69.35 -2.62 17.56
C MET A 1 -68.97 -1.34 16.85
N SER A 2 -67.77 -1.30 16.28
CA SER A 2 -67.43 -1.63 14.87
C SER A 2 -67.28 -0.29 14.13
N GLU A 3 -66.04 0.17 14.03
CA GLU A 3 -65.21 0.17 12.80
C GLU A 3 -65.47 1.40 11.94
N SER A 4 -64.53 2.34 11.97
CA SER A 4 -63.92 2.93 10.77
C SER A 4 -63.04 4.11 11.21
N SER A 5 -61.89 3.77 11.78
CA SER A 5 -60.77 4.70 11.93
C SER A 5 -59.54 3.98 11.42
N ALA A 6 -59.65 3.50 10.18
CA ALA A 6 -58.56 2.97 9.41
C ALA A 6 -58.13 4.05 8.41
N GLU A 7 -56.81 4.24 8.35
CA GLU A 7 -56.12 4.61 7.12
C GLU A 7 -56.11 6.08 6.69
N ALA A 8 -55.71 6.97 7.60
CA ALA A 8 -54.87 8.09 7.20
C ALA A 8 -53.40 7.62 7.17
N ALA A 9 -53.10 6.67 6.27
CA ALA A 9 -51.74 6.44 5.83
C ALA A 9 -51.30 7.74 5.15
N VAL A 10 -50.54 8.54 5.89
CA VAL A 10 -49.88 9.75 5.39
C VAL A 10 -49.05 9.33 4.19
N ALA A 11 -49.62 9.53 3.00
CA ALA A 11 -48.90 9.49 1.74
C ALA A 11 -47.86 10.62 1.81
N ARG A 12 -46.68 10.31 2.34
CA ARG A 12 -45.50 11.17 2.23
C ARG A 12 -45.34 11.46 0.75
N PRO A 13 -45.41 12.73 0.31
CA PRO A 13 -45.43 13.03 -1.11
C PRO A 13 -44.07 12.62 -1.69
N ALA A 14 -44.06 11.66 -2.61
CA ALA A 14 -42.86 11.25 -3.35
C ALA A 14 -42.17 12.42 -4.11
N HIS A 15 -42.86 13.57 -4.21
CA HIS A 15 -42.39 14.81 -4.80
C HIS A 15 -41.28 15.49 -3.99
N THR A 16 -41.39 15.60 -2.66
CA THR A 16 -40.35 16.26 -1.84
C THR A 16 -39.03 15.49 -1.88
N HIS A 17 -39.07 14.17 -1.87
CA HIS A 17 -37.86 13.35 -1.93
C HIS A 17 -37.11 13.49 -3.26
N ARG A 18 -37.83 13.60 -4.39
CA ARG A 18 -37.24 13.82 -5.72
C ARG A 18 -36.63 15.22 -5.87
N ASP A 19 -37.24 16.22 -5.28
CA ASP A 19 -36.74 17.60 -5.34
C ASP A 19 -35.51 17.79 -4.45
N HIS A 20 -35.47 17.16 -3.27
CA HIS A 20 -34.26 17.11 -2.43
C HIS A 20 -33.11 16.34 -3.10
N LEU A 21 -33.38 15.22 -3.78
CA LEU A 21 -32.39 14.49 -4.57
C LEU A 21 -31.84 15.34 -5.72
N ARG A 22 -32.70 16.11 -6.40
CA ARG A 22 -32.28 17.02 -7.48
C ARG A 22 -31.44 18.18 -6.97
N GLN A 23 -31.82 18.80 -5.86
CA GLN A 23 -31.00 19.85 -5.24
C GLN A 23 -29.64 19.33 -4.78
N ALA A 24 -29.60 18.16 -4.12
CA ALA A 24 -28.34 17.53 -3.73
C ALA A 24 -27.47 17.18 -4.94
N LEU A 25 -28.06 16.70 -6.05
CA LEU A 25 -27.34 16.46 -7.30
C LEU A 25 -26.80 17.74 -7.94
N GLU A 26 -27.55 18.85 -7.91
CA GLU A 26 -27.10 20.14 -8.44
C GLU A 26 -25.98 20.78 -7.60
N GLU A 27 -25.98 20.62 -6.28
CA GLU A 27 -24.90 21.07 -5.40
C GLU A 27 -23.61 20.24 -5.56
N VAL A 28 -23.75 18.94 -5.86
CA VAL A 28 -22.62 18.01 -6.06
C VAL A 28 -22.04 18.09 -7.47
N LYS A 29 -22.83 18.46 -8.49
CA LYS A 29 -22.40 18.62 -9.89
C LYS A 29 -21.15 19.51 -10.08
N PRO A 30 -21.05 20.73 -9.54
CA PRO A 30 -19.85 21.57 -9.75
C PRO A 30 -18.60 20.95 -9.11
N HIS A 31 -18.75 20.29 -7.96
CA HIS A 31 -17.67 19.58 -7.28
C HIS A 31 -17.20 18.36 -8.11
N LEU A 32 -18.14 17.57 -8.64
CA LEU A 32 -17.83 16.45 -9.53
C LEU A 32 -17.17 16.88 -10.83
N LYS A 33 -17.67 17.95 -11.46
CA LYS A 33 -17.05 18.49 -12.69
C LYS A 33 -15.61 18.92 -12.46
N ARG A 34 -15.35 19.62 -11.34
CA ARG A 34 -13.99 20.02 -10.97
C ARG A 34 -13.09 18.81 -10.72
N ARG A 35 -13.56 17.82 -9.95
CA ARG A 35 -12.81 16.57 -9.70
C ARG A 35 -12.55 15.77 -10.98
N ALA A 36 -13.54 15.70 -11.86
CA ALA A 36 -13.39 15.06 -13.17
C ALA A 36 -12.37 15.80 -14.03
N LEU A 37 -12.37 17.14 -14.02
CA LEU A 37 -11.38 17.94 -14.74
C LEU A 37 -9.97 17.75 -14.16
N GLU A 38 -9.83 17.71 -12.84
CA GLU A 38 -8.57 17.41 -12.15
C GLU A 38 -8.06 16.01 -12.55
N LEU A 39 -8.93 15.00 -12.56
CA LEU A 39 -8.59 13.64 -12.98
C LEU A 39 -8.20 13.58 -14.46
N VAL A 40 -8.97 14.20 -15.35
CA VAL A 40 -8.65 14.25 -16.78
C VAL A 40 -7.33 14.99 -17.01
N GLY A 41 -7.12 16.11 -16.33
CA GLY A 41 -5.85 16.85 -16.38
C GLY A 41 -4.67 16.00 -15.92
N PHE A 42 -4.83 15.26 -14.82
CA PHE A 42 -3.83 14.30 -14.34
C PHE A 42 -3.55 13.20 -15.37
N LEU A 43 -4.58 12.56 -15.92
CA LEU A 43 -4.44 11.52 -16.95
C LEU A 43 -3.72 12.04 -18.20
N VAL A 44 -4.00 13.28 -18.61
CA VAL A 44 -3.30 13.92 -19.73
C VAL A 44 -1.82 14.14 -19.41
N VAL A 45 -1.49 14.59 -18.19
CA VAL A 45 -0.10 14.76 -17.76
C VAL A 45 0.62 13.41 -17.72
N VAL A 46 0.00 12.38 -17.14
CA VAL A 46 0.55 11.01 -17.12
C VAL A 46 0.80 10.52 -18.54
N TYR A 47 -0.19 10.61 -19.42
CA TYR A 47 -0.04 10.21 -20.82
C TYR A 47 1.09 10.96 -21.53
N ALA A 48 1.21 12.28 -21.29
CA ALA A 48 2.29 13.08 -21.85
C ALA A 48 3.66 12.63 -21.33
N VAL A 49 3.80 12.36 -20.02
CA VAL A 49 5.05 11.87 -19.43
C VAL A 49 5.44 10.51 -20.01
N LEU A 50 4.47 9.58 -20.11
CA LEU A 50 4.71 8.26 -20.68
C LEU A 50 5.20 8.34 -22.14
N LYS A 51 4.64 9.26 -22.93
CA LYS A 51 5.04 9.49 -24.32
C LYS A 51 6.40 10.19 -24.46
N LEU A 52 6.79 11.02 -23.50
CA LEU A 52 8.05 11.76 -23.56
C LEU A 52 9.28 10.91 -23.23
N ILE A 53 9.08 9.73 -22.63
CA ILE A 53 10.17 8.85 -22.24
C ILE A 53 10.15 7.63 -23.18
N PRO A 54 11.16 7.44 -24.04
CA PRO A 54 11.16 6.39 -25.07
C PRO A 54 10.90 4.98 -24.52
N ALA A 55 11.48 4.67 -23.36
CA ALA A 55 11.27 3.37 -22.71
C ALA A 55 9.81 3.13 -22.27
N LEU A 56 9.07 4.20 -21.94
CA LEU A 56 7.65 4.11 -21.56
C LEU A 56 6.73 4.21 -22.78
N GLU A 57 7.15 4.85 -23.87
CA GLU A 57 6.46 4.84 -25.15
C GLU A 57 6.39 3.42 -25.73
N GLU A 58 7.47 2.65 -25.64
CA GLU A 58 7.47 1.23 -26.02
C GLU A 58 6.47 0.41 -25.20
N ALA A 59 6.41 0.64 -23.87
CA ALA A 59 5.45 -0.02 -23.00
C ALA A 59 3.99 0.36 -23.33
N LEU A 60 3.74 1.63 -23.66
CA LEU A 60 2.42 2.10 -24.09
C LEU A 60 1.94 1.39 -25.36
N HIS A 61 2.79 1.30 -26.39
CA HIS A 61 2.45 0.59 -27.62
C HIS A 61 2.18 -0.90 -27.40
N ALA A 62 2.87 -1.51 -26.44
CA ALA A 62 2.64 -2.88 -26.05
C ALA A 62 1.25 -3.07 -25.40
N ILE A 63 0.80 -2.08 -24.62
CA ILE A 63 -0.52 -2.07 -23.96
C ILE A 63 -1.65 -1.76 -24.95
N GLU A 64 -1.41 -0.95 -26.00
CA GLU A 64 -2.43 -0.64 -27.03
C GLU A 64 -3.00 -1.90 -27.71
N HIS A 65 -2.24 -2.99 -27.71
CA HIS A 65 -2.64 -4.28 -28.29
C HIS A 65 -3.21 -5.26 -27.25
N ALA A 66 -3.25 -4.88 -25.97
CA ALA A 66 -3.77 -5.74 -24.90
C ALA A 66 -5.29 -5.87 -25.00
N SER A 67 -5.81 -7.10 -24.83
CA SER A 67 -7.25 -7.31 -24.81
C SER A 67 -7.88 -6.72 -23.55
N TRP A 68 -9.13 -6.27 -23.67
CA TRP A 68 -9.88 -5.69 -22.54
C TRP A 68 -10.05 -6.69 -21.37
N GLU A 69 -10.09 -7.99 -21.66
CA GLU A 69 -10.16 -9.05 -20.65
C GLU A 69 -8.92 -9.04 -19.73
N TRP A 70 -7.73 -8.86 -20.31
CA TRP A 70 -6.50 -8.73 -19.52
C TRP A 70 -6.50 -7.46 -18.68
N VAL A 71 -6.96 -6.34 -19.24
CA VAL A 71 -7.07 -5.07 -18.50
C VAL A 71 -7.98 -5.21 -17.28
N LEU A 72 -9.15 -5.84 -17.45
CA LEU A 72 -10.07 -6.09 -16.34
C LEU A 72 -9.50 -7.06 -15.31
N ALA A 73 -8.80 -8.11 -15.74
CA ALA A 73 -8.17 -9.07 -14.82
C ALA A 73 -7.06 -8.39 -14.00
N LEU A 74 -6.19 -7.62 -14.65
CA LEU A 74 -5.13 -6.84 -14.00
C LEU A 74 -5.72 -5.86 -12.99
N LEU A 75 -6.76 -5.11 -13.39
CA LEU A 75 -7.45 -4.19 -12.50
C LEU A 75 -8.07 -4.90 -11.28
N ALA A 76 -8.67 -6.08 -11.47
CA ALA A 76 -9.25 -6.83 -10.37
C ALA A 76 -8.18 -7.32 -9.37
N ILE A 77 -7.04 -7.80 -9.85
CA ILE A 77 -5.94 -8.26 -8.99
C ILE A 77 -5.28 -7.05 -8.29
N GLU A 78 -5.13 -5.92 -8.99
CA GLU A 78 -4.63 -4.67 -8.40
C GLU A 78 -5.51 -4.21 -7.25
N VAL A 79 -6.84 -4.19 -7.44
CA VAL A 79 -7.77 -3.83 -6.35
C VAL A 79 -7.66 -4.81 -5.17
N LEU A 80 -7.43 -6.10 -5.42
CA LEU A 80 -7.18 -7.08 -4.35
C LEU A 80 -5.86 -6.79 -3.61
N SER A 81 -4.83 -6.32 -4.31
CA SER A 81 -3.58 -5.84 -3.72
C SER A 81 -3.86 -4.68 -2.77
N GLU A 82 -4.52 -3.63 -3.25
CA GLU A 82 -4.82 -2.43 -2.48
C GLU A 82 -5.71 -2.71 -1.26
N LEU A 83 -6.64 -3.68 -1.37
CA LEU A 83 -7.42 -4.17 -0.24
C LEU A 83 -6.54 -4.86 0.82
N GLY A 84 -5.54 -5.63 0.40
CA GLY A 84 -4.53 -6.21 1.30
C GLY A 84 -3.76 -5.13 2.06
N PHE A 85 -3.38 -4.05 1.37
CA PHE A 85 -2.75 -2.89 1.99
C PHE A 85 -3.69 -2.21 3.00
N VAL A 86 -4.92 -1.88 2.60
CA VAL A 86 -5.91 -1.22 3.47
C VAL A 86 -6.14 -2.05 4.73
N PHE A 87 -6.24 -3.37 4.58
CA PHE A 87 -6.37 -4.28 5.70
C PHE A 87 -5.15 -4.21 6.65
N ALA A 88 -3.93 -4.32 6.13
CA ALA A 88 -2.72 -4.20 6.95
C ALA A 88 -2.59 -2.81 7.61
N TRP A 89 -2.97 -1.76 6.89
CA TRP A 89 -2.98 -0.37 7.35
C TRP A 89 -3.92 -0.20 8.53
N SER A 90 -5.18 -0.64 8.44
CA SER A 90 -6.15 -0.47 9.53
C SER A 90 -5.67 -1.11 10.83
N TRP A 91 -5.10 -2.32 10.75
CA TRP A 91 -4.61 -3.04 11.94
C TRP A 91 -3.34 -2.44 12.56
N ILE A 92 -2.48 -1.74 11.82
CA ILE A 92 -1.26 -1.10 12.35
C ILE A 92 -1.49 0.35 12.74
N VAL A 93 -2.17 1.08 11.86
CA VAL A 93 -2.29 2.54 11.95
C VAL A 93 -3.49 2.94 12.79
N ASP A 94 -4.53 2.12 12.88
CA ASP A 94 -5.65 2.35 13.78
C ASP A 94 -6.11 1.11 14.58
N PRO A 95 -5.22 0.47 15.36
CA PRO A 95 -5.55 -0.71 16.16
C PRO A 95 -6.62 -0.46 17.24
N ASP A 96 -6.73 0.78 17.72
CA ASP A 96 -7.65 1.17 18.79
C ASP A 96 -8.95 1.81 18.25
N ASP A 97 -9.19 1.65 16.94
CA ASP A 97 -10.38 2.10 16.22
C ASP A 97 -10.70 3.58 16.48
N VAL A 98 -9.65 4.41 16.59
CA VAL A 98 -9.72 5.83 16.96
C VAL A 98 -10.56 6.60 15.95
N LEU A 99 -10.50 6.21 14.68
CA LEU A 99 -11.23 6.84 13.59
C LEU A 99 -12.72 6.50 13.59
N ASP A 100 -13.10 5.32 14.10
CA ASP A 100 -14.50 4.87 14.14
C ASP A 100 -15.17 5.06 15.52
N ARG A 101 -14.41 5.45 16.56
CA ARG A 101 -14.91 5.78 17.92
C ARG A 101 -16.11 6.75 17.96
N GLY A 102 -16.35 7.53 16.90
CA GLY A 102 -17.48 8.44 16.78
C GLY A 102 -18.83 7.79 16.44
N GLY A 103 -18.90 6.46 16.26
CA GLY A 103 -20.16 5.74 16.03
C GLY A 103 -20.83 6.06 14.68
N SER A 104 -20.09 6.62 13.71
CA SER A 104 -20.64 7.00 12.41
C SER A 104 -20.96 5.80 11.50
N GLY A 105 -20.53 4.59 11.90
CA GLY A 105 -20.71 3.35 11.13
C GLY A 105 -20.01 3.34 9.77
N ARG A 106 -19.23 4.38 9.44
CA ARG A 106 -18.45 4.49 8.22
C ARG A 106 -17.02 4.10 8.57
N ARG A 107 -16.48 3.12 7.85
CA ARG A 107 -15.10 2.60 7.93
C ARG A 107 -14.11 3.70 7.57
N MET A 108 -13.90 4.65 8.47
CA MET A 108 -13.15 5.88 8.19
C MET A 108 -11.67 5.54 8.05
N ASP A 109 -11.21 4.55 8.81
CA ASP A 109 -9.92 3.88 8.65
C ASP A 109 -9.64 3.53 7.17
N GLU A 110 -10.58 2.87 6.49
CA GLU A 110 -10.41 2.50 5.09
C GLU A 110 -10.33 3.71 4.19
N HIS A 111 -11.17 4.72 4.40
CA HIS A 111 -11.15 5.94 3.60
C HIS A 111 -9.82 6.69 3.74
N VAL A 112 -9.22 6.69 4.93
CA VAL A 112 -7.89 7.28 5.17
C VAL A 112 -6.81 6.44 4.51
N ALA A 113 -6.87 5.11 4.57
CA ALA A 113 -5.95 4.22 3.88
C ALA A 113 -5.98 4.43 2.36
N TRP A 114 -7.17 4.48 1.76
CA TRP A 114 -7.39 4.79 0.34
C TRP A 114 -6.90 6.19 -0.02
N ALA A 115 -7.12 7.19 0.83
CA ALA A 115 -6.61 8.54 0.63
C ALA A 115 -5.08 8.59 0.70
N GLN A 116 -4.45 7.75 1.54
CA GLN A 116 -3.00 7.61 1.62
C GLN A 116 -2.44 6.93 0.36
N LEU A 117 -3.06 5.86 -0.15
CA LEU A 117 -2.68 5.24 -1.43
C LEU A 117 -2.79 6.20 -2.61
N GLY A 118 -3.98 6.81 -2.79
CA GLY A 118 -4.20 7.80 -3.84
C GLY A 118 -3.30 9.04 -3.68
N GLY A 119 -3.02 9.42 -2.43
CA GLY A 119 -2.05 10.45 -2.10
C GLY A 119 -0.63 10.12 -2.56
N GLY A 120 -0.23 8.85 -2.45
CA GLY A 120 1.07 8.37 -2.93
C GLY A 120 1.21 8.42 -4.46
N LEU A 121 0.11 8.23 -5.18
CA LEU A 121 0.08 8.37 -6.65
C LEU A 121 0.11 9.84 -7.10
N LEU A 122 -0.61 10.71 -6.39
CA LEU A 122 -0.83 12.09 -6.81
C LEU A 122 0.27 13.06 -6.36
N LEU A 123 0.92 12.80 -5.22
CA LEU A 123 1.92 13.70 -4.67
C LEU A 123 3.34 13.40 -5.14
N PRO A 124 4.14 14.43 -5.47
CA PRO A 124 5.57 14.28 -5.65
C PRO A 124 6.21 13.66 -4.40
N GLY A 125 6.89 12.53 -4.57
CA GLY A 125 7.48 11.76 -3.46
C GLY A 125 6.92 10.34 -3.30
N GLY A 126 5.93 9.94 -4.10
CA GLY A 126 5.43 8.56 -4.11
C GLY A 126 4.82 8.17 -2.76
N ALA A 127 5.18 6.98 -2.26
CA ALA A 127 4.74 6.48 -0.97
C ALA A 127 4.89 7.49 0.19
N TRP A 128 5.94 8.31 0.19
CA TRP A 128 6.17 9.33 1.22
C TRP A 128 5.14 10.47 1.17
N GLY A 129 4.68 10.84 -0.02
CA GLY A 129 3.59 11.80 -0.21
C GLY A 129 2.29 11.27 0.37
N GLY A 130 1.99 9.99 0.12
CA GLY A 130 0.87 9.28 0.72
C GLY A 130 0.92 9.27 2.25
N MET A 131 2.06 8.91 2.84
CA MET A 131 2.27 8.94 4.30
C MET A 131 2.08 10.34 4.88
N GLY A 132 2.53 11.38 4.17
CA GLY A 132 2.33 12.77 4.55
C GLY A 132 0.85 13.15 4.61
N LEU A 133 0.07 12.82 3.57
CA LEU A 133 -1.37 13.04 3.53
C LEU A 133 -2.10 12.27 4.62
N GLY A 134 -1.81 10.98 4.77
CA GLY A 134 -2.35 10.14 5.84
C GLY A 134 -2.06 10.74 7.21
N GLY A 135 -0.82 11.20 7.44
CA GLY A 135 -0.42 11.84 8.69
C GLY A 135 -1.15 13.16 8.97
N VAL A 136 -1.36 14.01 7.95
CA VAL A 136 -2.16 15.24 8.11
C VAL A 136 -3.60 14.92 8.49
N ILE A 137 -4.20 13.89 7.86
CA ILE A 137 -5.56 13.46 8.16
C ILE A 137 -5.65 12.92 9.59
N LEU A 138 -4.77 11.99 9.97
CA LEU A 138 -4.72 11.41 11.32
C LEU A 138 -4.50 12.48 12.41
N HIS A 139 -3.63 13.47 12.14
CA HIS A 139 -3.40 14.58 13.07
C HIS A 139 -4.66 15.43 13.27
N ARG A 140 -5.44 15.65 12.20
CA ARG A 140 -6.73 16.37 12.31
C ARG A 140 -7.78 15.60 13.11
N PHE A 141 -7.71 14.27 13.10
CA PHE A 141 -8.53 13.42 13.97
C PHE A 141 -8.01 13.31 15.41
N GLY A 142 -6.96 14.07 15.77
CA GLY A 142 -6.47 14.18 17.14
C GLY A 142 -5.36 13.19 17.50
N MET A 143 -4.84 12.43 16.53
CA MET A 143 -3.72 11.51 16.79
C MET A 143 -2.41 12.31 16.98
N PRO A 144 -1.65 12.07 18.05
CA PRO A 144 -0.36 12.75 18.26
C PRO A 144 0.63 12.44 17.12
N THR A 145 1.35 13.44 16.63
CA THR A 145 2.32 13.29 15.53
C THR A 145 3.37 12.21 15.78
N LYS A 146 3.79 12.04 17.05
CA LYS A 146 4.74 10.99 17.44
C LYS A 146 4.15 9.59 17.21
N LEU A 147 2.89 9.38 17.57
CA LEU A 147 2.19 8.11 17.39
C LEU A 147 1.94 7.83 15.90
N ILE A 148 1.59 8.85 15.11
CA ILE A 148 1.47 8.73 13.65
C ILE A 148 2.78 8.26 13.04
N ALA A 149 3.90 8.92 13.38
CA ALA A 149 5.20 8.57 12.86
C ALA A 149 5.59 7.13 13.24
N GLU A 150 5.37 6.73 14.49
CA GLU A 150 5.61 5.36 14.97
C GLU A 150 4.80 4.32 14.19
N ARG A 151 3.49 4.55 14.00
CA ARG A 151 2.61 3.62 13.27
C ARG A 151 2.95 3.54 11.78
N GLN A 152 3.26 4.67 11.13
CA GLN A 152 3.65 4.71 9.71
C GLN A 152 5.02 4.06 9.48
N LEU A 153 5.96 4.26 10.40
CA LEU A 153 7.25 3.57 10.36
C LEU A 153 7.03 2.06 10.51
N ASN A 154 6.23 1.62 11.49
CA ASN A 154 5.93 0.20 11.68
C ASN A 154 5.31 -0.45 10.43
N LEU A 155 4.37 0.23 9.77
CA LEU A 155 3.81 -0.24 8.50
C LEU A 155 4.86 -0.34 7.39
N SER A 156 5.72 0.68 7.28
CA SER A 156 6.81 0.70 6.31
C SER A 156 7.80 -0.43 6.54
N PHE A 157 8.19 -0.66 7.80
CA PHE A 157 9.10 -1.74 8.19
C PHE A 157 8.49 -3.12 7.93
N LEU A 158 7.19 -3.31 8.17
CA LEU A 158 6.51 -4.55 7.82
C LEU A 158 6.62 -4.81 6.31
N ASN A 159 6.30 -3.82 5.48
CA ASN A 159 6.32 -3.98 4.03
C ASN A 159 7.75 -4.22 3.50
N THR A 160 8.73 -3.46 3.99
CA THR A 160 10.15 -3.65 3.66
C THR A 160 10.67 -5.00 4.16
N GLY A 161 10.25 -5.45 5.34
CA GLY A 161 10.63 -6.73 5.92
C GLY A 161 10.12 -7.91 5.09
N ILE A 162 8.85 -7.87 4.68
CA ILE A 162 8.25 -8.89 3.80
C ILE A 162 8.96 -8.90 2.43
N SER A 163 9.24 -7.71 1.89
CA SER A 163 10.01 -7.54 0.65
C SER A 163 11.42 -8.15 0.76
N ALA A 164 12.15 -7.87 1.85
CA ALA A 164 13.47 -8.43 2.08
C ALA A 164 13.43 -9.96 2.26
N LEU A 165 12.42 -10.48 2.97
CA LEU A 165 12.20 -11.93 3.09
C LEU A 165 11.91 -12.57 1.73
N ALA A 166 11.11 -11.92 0.89
CA ALA A 166 10.87 -12.39 -0.48
C ALA A 166 12.19 -12.47 -1.27
N ILE A 167 13.04 -11.45 -1.23
CA ILE A 167 14.35 -11.48 -1.87
C ILE A 167 15.18 -12.67 -1.38
N VAL A 168 15.23 -12.91 -0.06
CA VAL A 168 16.01 -14.02 0.50
C VAL A 168 15.45 -15.37 0.04
N VAL A 169 14.14 -15.57 0.15
CA VAL A 169 13.48 -16.85 -0.20
C VAL A 169 13.60 -17.14 -1.69
N PHE A 170 13.24 -16.19 -2.55
CA PHE A 170 13.26 -16.40 -4.00
C PHE A 170 14.67 -16.35 -4.58
N GLY A 171 15.54 -15.48 -4.07
CA GLY A 171 16.93 -15.41 -4.48
C GLY A 171 17.73 -16.67 -4.11
N LEU A 172 17.53 -17.22 -2.89
CA LEU A 172 18.11 -18.53 -2.53
C LEU A 172 17.49 -19.68 -3.32
N GLY A 173 16.17 -19.65 -3.55
CA GLY A 173 15.49 -20.67 -4.36
C GLY A 173 16.02 -20.73 -5.80
N LEU A 174 16.29 -19.57 -6.40
CA LEU A 174 16.93 -19.45 -7.70
C LEU A 174 18.41 -19.88 -7.66
N ALA A 175 19.18 -19.40 -6.68
CA ALA A 175 20.61 -19.73 -6.56
C ALA A 175 20.89 -21.22 -6.28
N THR A 176 19.97 -21.90 -5.60
CA THR A 176 20.05 -23.35 -5.33
C THR A 176 19.51 -24.21 -6.47
N GLY A 177 18.94 -23.60 -7.51
CA GLY A 177 18.32 -24.30 -8.64
C GLY A 177 17.01 -25.03 -8.31
N ILE A 178 16.44 -24.80 -7.10
CA ILE A 178 15.11 -25.31 -6.74
C ILE A 178 14.03 -24.64 -7.59
N LEU A 179 14.22 -23.34 -7.85
CA LEU A 179 13.39 -22.56 -8.76
C LEU A 179 14.10 -22.47 -10.10
N THR A 180 13.41 -22.90 -11.17
CA THR A 180 13.90 -22.77 -12.54
C THR A 180 13.87 -21.30 -12.97
N GLY A 181 15.01 -20.79 -13.46
CA GLY A 181 15.16 -19.39 -13.81
C GLY A 181 16.59 -19.02 -14.17
N GLU A 182 16.91 -17.73 -14.05
CA GLU A 182 18.20 -17.12 -14.39
C GLU A 182 19.40 -17.85 -13.74
N ASP A 183 20.33 -18.36 -14.56
CA ASP A 183 21.53 -19.07 -14.10
C ASP A 183 22.60 -18.12 -13.51
N ASN A 184 22.38 -16.81 -13.60
CA ASN A 184 23.33 -15.81 -13.13
C ASN A 184 23.27 -15.65 -11.61
N LEU A 185 24.13 -16.40 -10.91
CA LEU A 185 24.29 -16.35 -9.46
C LEU A 185 24.59 -14.95 -8.92
N LEU A 186 25.19 -14.04 -9.69
CA LEU A 186 25.41 -12.65 -9.25
C LEU A 186 24.11 -11.87 -9.15
N LEU A 187 23.11 -12.16 -9.98
CA LEU A 187 21.82 -11.47 -9.96
C LEU A 187 20.84 -12.04 -8.92
N THR A 188 21.06 -13.28 -8.47
CA THR A 188 20.17 -13.97 -7.53
C THR A 188 20.75 -14.02 -6.11
N LEU A 189 22.03 -14.39 -5.98
CA LEU A 189 22.69 -14.58 -4.69
C LEU A 189 23.15 -13.26 -4.07
N LEU A 190 23.61 -12.28 -4.87
CA LEU A 190 24.07 -11.00 -4.31
C LEU A 190 22.93 -10.24 -3.61
N PRO A 191 21.75 -10.03 -4.23
CA PRO A 191 20.65 -9.36 -3.54
C PRO A 191 20.16 -10.18 -2.32
N ALA A 192 20.09 -11.50 -2.44
CA ALA A 192 19.72 -12.39 -1.34
C ALA A 192 20.71 -12.33 -0.17
N ALA A 193 22.01 -12.32 -0.43
CA ALA A 193 23.04 -12.22 0.58
C ALA A 193 23.02 -10.83 1.25
N LEU A 194 22.84 -9.75 0.48
CA LEU A 194 22.72 -8.40 1.02
C LEU A 194 21.46 -8.24 1.89
N ALA A 195 20.31 -8.72 1.42
CA ALA A 195 19.06 -8.72 2.17
C ALA A 195 19.18 -9.57 3.45
N GLY A 196 19.74 -10.78 3.33
CA GLY A 196 19.98 -11.67 4.46
C GLY A 196 20.94 -11.08 5.49
N ALA A 197 22.04 -10.47 5.04
CA ALA A 197 22.98 -9.76 5.90
C ALA A 197 22.33 -8.57 6.60
N GLY A 198 21.47 -7.82 5.89
CA GLY A 198 20.68 -6.72 6.46
C GLY A 198 19.73 -7.20 7.56
N ILE A 199 18.99 -8.28 7.33
CA ILE A 199 18.10 -8.90 8.32
C ILE A 199 18.92 -9.40 9.53
N LEU A 200 20.03 -10.11 9.29
CA LEU A 200 20.89 -10.61 10.37
C LEU A 200 21.47 -9.45 11.19
N ALA A 201 21.97 -8.40 10.53
CA ALA A 201 22.47 -7.22 11.20
C ALA A 201 21.37 -6.56 12.04
N ALA A 202 20.17 -6.41 11.49
CA ALA A 202 19.02 -5.86 12.20
C ALA A 202 18.70 -6.67 13.47
N VAL A 203 18.59 -8.00 13.37
CA VAL A 203 18.31 -8.90 14.51
C VAL A 203 19.44 -8.90 15.55
N LEU A 204 20.70 -8.81 15.13
CA LEU A 204 21.85 -8.82 16.05
C LEU A 204 22.09 -7.48 16.73
N ILE A 205 21.79 -6.38 16.04
CA ILE A 205 21.96 -5.00 16.53
C ILE A 205 20.79 -4.58 17.40
N ALA A 206 19.55 -4.94 17.06
CA ALA A 206 18.35 -4.51 17.77
C ALA A 206 18.39 -4.74 19.30
N PRO A 207 18.78 -5.91 19.84
CA PRO A 207 18.88 -6.12 21.28
C PRO A 207 20.10 -5.44 21.92
N ARG A 208 21.09 -5.04 21.13
CA ARG A 208 22.32 -4.35 21.59
C ARG A 208 22.29 -2.85 21.39
N ALA A 209 21.26 -2.34 20.71
CA ALA A 209 21.19 -0.97 20.25
C ALA A 209 21.15 0.04 21.39
N ASP A 210 20.44 -0.24 22.49
CA ASP A 210 20.43 0.66 23.65
C ASP A 210 21.82 0.79 24.30
N ALA A 211 22.57 -0.30 24.36
CA ALA A 211 23.92 -0.31 24.92
C ALA A 211 24.95 0.32 23.96
N ALA A 212 24.81 0.08 22.66
CA ALA A 212 25.66 0.66 21.62
C ALA A 212 25.40 2.15 21.43
N ALA A 213 24.13 2.58 21.44
CA ALA A 213 23.71 3.97 21.32
C ALA A 213 24.25 4.81 22.47
N LYS A 214 24.17 4.33 23.72
CA LYS A 214 24.77 5.02 24.88
C LYS A 214 26.29 5.21 24.72
N ARG A 215 27.00 4.28 24.10
CA ARG A 215 28.45 4.38 23.82
C ARG A 215 28.78 5.31 22.64
N LEU A 216 27.95 5.32 21.60
CA LEU A 216 28.15 6.09 20.37
C LEU A 216 27.61 7.52 20.44
N GLN A 217 26.68 7.81 21.35
CA GLN A 217 26.12 9.15 21.58
C GLN A 217 27.20 10.17 21.96
N ALA A 218 28.30 9.72 22.58
CA ALA A 218 29.45 10.54 22.94
C ALA A 218 30.35 10.93 21.75
N LYS A 219 30.29 10.24 20.59
CA LYS A 219 31.16 10.51 19.43
C LYS A 219 30.42 10.83 18.13
N HIS A 220 29.28 10.20 17.86
CA HIS A 220 28.53 10.37 16.62
C HIS A 220 27.01 10.30 16.86
N GLY A 221 26.44 11.41 17.33
CA GLY A 221 25.01 11.51 17.69
C GLY A 221 24.06 11.09 16.57
N LYS A 222 24.31 11.47 15.31
CA LYS A 222 23.45 11.10 14.17
C LYS A 222 23.40 9.59 13.92
N VAL A 223 24.54 8.91 14.03
CA VAL A 223 24.65 7.45 13.84
C VAL A 223 23.96 6.72 14.99
N ALA A 224 24.12 7.21 16.21
CA ALA A 224 23.40 6.68 17.37
C ALA A 224 21.88 6.79 17.18
N THR A 225 21.38 7.92 16.66
CA THR A 225 19.95 8.11 16.38
C THR A 225 19.45 7.14 15.31
N THR A 226 20.16 6.97 14.19
CA THR A 226 19.77 6.02 13.14
C THR A 226 19.75 4.58 13.67
N ILE A 227 20.75 4.19 14.47
CA ILE A 227 20.80 2.85 15.09
C ILE A 227 19.65 2.65 16.07
N THR A 228 19.32 3.63 16.91
CA THR A 228 18.18 3.53 17.83
C THR A 228 16.84 3.49 17.11
N THR A 229 16.68 4.26 16.03
CA THR A 229 15.45 4.25 15.22
C THR A 229 15.28 2.90 14.51
N LEU A 230 16.36 2.36 13.94
CA LEU A 230 16.34 1.06 13.28
C LEU A 230 16.10 -0.08 14.29
N ALA A 231 16.67 0.01 15.49
CA ALA A 231 16.47 -0.99 16.53
C ALA A 231 15.08 -0.93 17.16
N ALA A 232 14.55 0.27 17.40
CA ALA A 232 13.17 0.46 17.85
C ALA A 232 12.21 -0.13 16.81
N ALA A 233 12.44 0.13 15.52
CA ALA A 233 11.65 -0.45 14.44
C ALA A 233 11.70 -1.99 14.38
N VAL A 234 12.86 -2.60 14.62
CA VAL A 234 13.01 -4.06 14.65
C VAL A 234 12.31 -4.65 15.88
N GLN A 235 12.47 -4.02 17.05
CA GLN A 235 11.78 -4.45 18.28
C GLN A 235 10.26 -4.23 18.20
N ASP A 236 9.82 -3.18 17.51
CA ASP A 236 8.40 -2.91 17.25
C ASP A 236 7.84 -3.90 16.24
N THR A 237 8.62 -4.29 15.23
CA THR A 237 8.26 -5.40 14.32
C THR A 237 8.16 -6.73 15.07
N GLU A 238 9.09 -7.02 15.98
CA GLU A 238 9.07 -8.22 16.82
C GLU A 238 7.89 -8.24 17.80
N ARG A 239 7.58 -7.09 18.43
CA ARG A 239 6.41 -6.91 19.29
C ARG A 239 5.10 -7.00 18.52
N LEU A 240 5.06 -6.46 17.30
CA LEU A 240 3.94 -6.64 16.39
C LEU A 240 3.80 -8.12 16.11
N LEU A 241 4.82 -8.84 15.66
CA LEU A 241 4.75 -10.28 15.40
C LEU A 241 4.39 -11.14 16.63
N SER A 242 4.64 -10.65 17.85
CA SER A 242 4.37 -11.37 19.11
C SER A 242 2.92 -11.25 19.61
N HIS A 243 2.12 -10.32 19.08
CA HIS A 243 0.71 -10.19 19.46
C HIS A 243 -0.18 -11.18 18.70
N ARG A 244 -1.20 -11.72 19.39
CA ARG A 244 -2.04 -12.84 18.92
C ARG A 244 -2.86 -12.53 17.66
N ASP A 245 -3.09 -11.26 17.35
CA ASP A 245 -3.86 -10.80 16.17
C ASP A 245 -2.98 -10.38 14.97
N SER A 246 -1.66 -10.36 15.14
CA SER A 246 -0.73 -9.77 14.16
C SER A 246 -0.54 -10.59 12.89
N TRP A 247 -0.95 -11.85 12.92
CA TRP A 247 -0.98 -12.69 11.72
C TRP A 247 -1.88 -12.09 10.63
N LYS A 248 -2.96 -11.36 11.02
CA LYS A 248 -3.87 -10.69 10.08
C LYS A 248 -3.15 -9.59 9.32
N THR A 249 -2.40 -8.76 10.04
CA THR A 249 -1.60 -7.68 9.47
C THR A 249 -0.53 -8.20 8.53
N VAL A 250 0.20 -9.24 8.94
CA VAL A 250 1.22 -9.90 8.12
C VAL A 250 0.58 -10.50 6.86
N LEU A 251 -0.58 -11.14 7.00
CA LEU A 251 -1.32 -11.68 5.86
C LEU A 251 -1.73 -10.57 4.88
N GLY A 252 -2.22 -9.43 5.37
CA GLY A 252 -2.57 -8.28 4.52
C GLY A 252 -1.37 -7.75 3.74
N ALA A 253 -0.21 -7.61 4.39
CA ALA A 253 1.00 -7.12 3.74
C ALA A 253 1.63 -8.16 2.79
N ILE A 254 1.53 -9.46 3.08
CA ILE A 254 1.89 -10.54 2.15
C ILE A 254 0.96 -10.53 0.94
N ALA A 255 -0.35 -10.37 1.16
CA ALA A 255 -1.33 -10.27 0.09
C ALA A 255 -1.05 -9.07 -0.80
N TYR A 256 -0.73 -7.91 -0.21
CA TYR A 256 -0.32 -6.72 -0.93
C TYR A 256 0.87 -7.00 -1.86
N LEU A 257 2.02 -7.42 -1.30
CA LEU A 257 3.20 -7.72 -2.14
C LEU A 257 2.91 -8.83 -3.18
N GLY A 258 2.22 -9.89 -2.77
CA GLY A 258 1.92 -11.02 -3.63
C GLY A 258 1.08 -10.62 -4.83
N PHE A 259 0.03 -9.83 -4.61
CA PHE A 259 -0.85 -9.39 -5.69
C PHE A 259 -0.17 -8.37 -6.60
N GLU A 260 0.64 -7.43 -6.11
CA GLU A 260 1.47 -6.54 -6.95
C GLU A 260 2.33 -7.33 -7.94
N VAL A 261 3.05 -8.33 -7.43
CA VAL A 261 3.93 -9.17 -8.26
C VAL A 261 3.11 -10.00 -9.25
N VAL A 262 1.94 -10.50 -8.84
CA VAL A 262 1.04 -11.24 -9.73
C VAL A 262 0.49 -10.33 -10.82
N VAL A 263 0.06 -9.10 -10.52
CA VAL A 263 -0.37 -8.10 -11.52
C VAL A 263 0.74 -7.88 -12.53
N LEU A 264 1.97 -7.62 -12.06
CA LEU A 264 3.11 -7.41 -12.94
C LEU A 264 3.41 -8.64 -13.81
N TRP A 265 3.37 -9.83 -13.23
CA TRP A 265 3.57 -11.08 -13.97
C TRP A 265 2.47 -11.33 -15.02
N PHE A 266 1.22 -11.03 -14.69
CA PHE A 266 0.10 -11.07 -15.64
C PHE A 266 0.24 -10.01 -16.73
N ALA A 267 0.78 -8.83 -16.42
CA ALA A 267 1.00 -7.77 -17.39
C ALA A 267 2.00 -8.22 -18.47
N PHE A 268 3.10 -8.89 -18.08
CA PHE A 268 4.03 -9.50 -19.03
C PHE A 268 3.35 -10.55 -19.94
N ARG A 269 2.40 -11.33 -19.39
CA ARG A 269 1.61 -12.28 -20.18
C ARG A 269 0.63 -11.60 -21.13
N ALA A 270 -0.03 -10.53 -20.68
CA ALA A 270 -0.99 -9.78 -21.48
C ALA A 270 -0.35 -9.15 -22.73
N VAL A 271 0.90 -8.69 -22.58
CA VAL A 271 1.69 -8.08 -23.66
C VAL A 271 2.39 -9.13 -24.54
N HIS A 272 2.23 -10.43 -24.26
CA HIS A 272 2.89 -11.54 -24.98
C HIS A 272 4.42 -11.40 -25.01
N ALA A 273 5.01 -10.91 -23.91
CA ALA A 273 6.45 -10.76 -23.79
C ALA A 273 7.16 -12.10 -24.06
N SER A 274 8.18 -12.07 -24.92
CA SER A 274 8.96 -13.26 -25.29
C SER A 274 10.44 -13.01 -25.01
N PRO A 275 11.06 -13.75 -24.06
CA PRO A 275 10.49 -14.80 -23.20
C PRO A 275 9.65 -14.26 -22.04
N ILE A 276 8.66 -15.03 -21.58
CA ILE A 276 7.89 -14.71 -20.37
C ILE A 276 8.79 -14.96 -19.15
N PRO A 277 9.08 -13.95 -18.33
CA PRO A 277 9.89 -14.15 -17.14
C PRO A 277 9.19 -15.10 -16.15
N GLY A 278 9.96 -15.99 -15.54
CA GLY A 278 9.48 -16.83 -14.46
C GLY A 278 9.02 -15.98 -13.28
N PHE A 279 7.98 -16.42 -12.57
CA PHE A 279 7.47 -15.72 -11.38
C PHE A 279 8.57 -15.35 -10.35
N PRO A 280 9.55 -16.24 -10.04
CA PRO A 280 10.67 -15.90 -9.16
C PRO A 280 11.56 -14.75 -9.65
N ILE A 281 11.67 -14.57 -10.97
CA ILE A 281 12.46 -13.48 -11.57
C ILE A 281 11.68 -12.17 -11.43
N VAL A 282 10.37 -12.21 -11.70
CA VAL A 282 9.50 -11.03 -11.58
C VAL A 282 9.46 -10.50 -10.16
N ILE A 283 9.35 -11.37 -9.15
CA ILE A 283 9.39 -10.90 -7.75
C ILE A 283 10.74 -10.29 -7.38
N MET A 284 11.86 -10.89 -7.83
CA MET A 284 13.19 -10.34 -7.58
C MET A 284 13.35 -8.97 -8.23
N ALA A 285 12.96 -8.84 -9.50
CA ALA A 285 12.99 -7.56 -10.21
C ALA A 285 12.08 -6.52 -9.56
N TYR A 286 10.85 -6.90 -9.18
CA TYR A 286 9.91 -5.98 -8.54
C TYR A 286 10.45 -5.40 -7.23
N VAL A 287 11.06 -6.23 -6.39
CA VAL A 287 11.54 -5.78 -5.07
C VAL A 287 12.88 -5.04 -5.16
N ILE A 288 13.75 -5.41 -6.11
CA ILE A 288 15.04 -4.73 -6.31
C ILE A 288 14.84 -3.38 -7.00
N GLY A 289 13.89 -3.29 -7.94
CA GLY A 289 13.72 -2.16 -8.87
C GLY A 289 14.54 -2.34 -10.14
#